data_AF-A0A0A1VLC3-F1
#
_entry.id   AF-A0A0A1VLC3-F1
#
_cell.length_a   1.000
_cell.length_b   1.000
_cell.length_c   1.000
_cell.angle_alpha   90.00
_cell.angle_beta   90.00
_cell.angle_gamma   90.00
#
_symmetry.space_group_name_H-M   'P 1'
#
loop_
_entity.id
_entity.type
_entity.pdbx_description
1 polymer ?
#
loop_
_entity_poly.entity_id
_entity_poly.type
_entity_poly.pdbx_seq_one_letter_code
_entity_poly.pdbx_strand_id
1 'polypeptide(L)'
;MTVIAKNDGADACWRTVFGSVRAHAQQCGVHLAGAVVLVPYAQLMAEARRQWARLHPQGFMPQFETTRNWARRLGAPLPEGSEFAGDVACDAVTARALLERAGLAAHREALADPLLEMAAQLAAAAAAAGP
;
A
#
# COMPACT_ATOMS: atom_id res chain seq x y z
N MET A 1 -15.24 6.22 -34.29
CA MET A 1 -15.15 7.01 -33.05
C MET A 1 -15.62 6.14 -31.90
N THR A 2 -14.68 5.51 -31.18
CA THR A 2 -15.00 4.61 -30.07
C THR A 2 -15.38 5.45 -28.85
N VAL A 3 -16.66 5.38 -28.49
CA VAL A 3 -17.18 5.90 -27.23
C VAL A 3 -16.43 5.18 -26.12
N ILE A 4 -15.50 5.88 -25.45
CA ILE A 4 -14.90 5.42 -24.20
C ILE A 4 -16.07 5.17 -23.26
N ALA A 5 -16.32 3.90 -22.90
CA ALA A 5 -17.37 3.53 -21.97
C ALA A 5 -17.23 4.42 -20.73
N LYS A 6 -18.20 5.30 -20.54
CA LYS A 6 -18.23 6.27 -19.45
C LYS A 6 -18.17 5.46 -18.15
N ASN A 7 -17.25 5.83 -17.27
CA ASN A 7 -16.88 5.09 -16.04
C ASN A 7 -17.97 5.15 -14.95
N ASP A 8 -19.25 5.11 -15.34
CA ASP A 8 -20.41 5.39 -14.51
C ASP A 8 -20.53 4.40 -13.34
N GLY A 9 -20.08 3.15 -13.54
CA GLY A 9 -20.04 2.12 -12.50
C GLY A 9 -18.99 2.40 -11.42
N ALA A 10 -17.79 2.85 -11.78
CA ALA A 10 -16.78 3.20 -10.77
C ALA A 10 -17.17 4.48 -10.01
N ASP A 11 -17.73 5.48 -10.71
CA ASP A 11 -18.22 6.70 -10.06
C ASP A 11 -19.37 6.40 -9.08
N ALA A 12 -20.23 5.41 -9.36
CA ALA A 12 -21.24 4.93 -8.43
C ALA A 12 -20.64 4.19 -7.22
N CYS A 13 -19.63 3.34 -7.45
CA CYS A 13 -18.91 2.65 -6.38
C CYS A 13 -18.25 3.64 -5.41
N TRP A 14 -17.55 4.65 -5.92
CA TRP A 14 -16.94 5.71 -5.11
C TRP A 14 -17.96 6.46 -4.25
N ARG A 15 -19.12 6.80 -4.81
CA ARG A 15 -20.22 7.43 -4.05
C ARG A 15 -20.64 6.58 -2.86
N THR A 16 -20.85 5.28 -3.06
CA THR A 16 -21.24 4.35 -2.00
C THR A 16 -20.17 4.23 -0.92
N VAL A 17 -18.91 4.07 -1.32
CA VAL A 17 -17.77 3.96 -0.38
C VAL A 17 -17.62 5.24 0.45
N PHE A 18 -17.66 6.42 -0.17
CA PHE A 18 -17.51 7.68 0.55
C PHE A 18 -18.71 7.99 1.46
N GLY A 19 -19.92 7.61 1.06
CA GLY A 19 -21.08 7.64 1.95
C GLY A 19 -20.84 6.81 3.22
N SER A 20 -20.30 5.60 3.06
CA SER A 20 -19.98 4.70 4.17
C SER A 20 -18.88 5.27 5.07
N VAL A 21 -17.82 5.84 4.50
CA VAL A 21 -16.73 6.51 5.25
C VAL A 21 -17.27 7.66 6.09
N ARG A 22 -18.12 8.52 5.51
CA ARG A 22 -18.72 9.66 6.23
C ARG A 22 -19.64 9.21 7.35
N ALA A 23 -20.51 8.24 7.09
CA ALA A 23 -21.40 7.68 8.09
C ALA A 23 -20.61 7.07 9.25
N HIS A 24 -19.54 6.32 8.95
CA HIS A 24 -18.68 5.73 9.96
C HIS A 24 -17.94 6.79 10.80
N ALA A 25 -17.35 7.81 10.15
CA ALA A 25 -16.69 8.90 10.87
C ALA A 25 -17.67 9.65 11.81
N GLN A 26 -18.89 9.89 11.36
CA GLN A 26 -19.96 10.48 12.17
C GLN A 26 -20.34 9.59 13.35
N GLN A 27 -20.53 8.29 13.14
CA GLN A 27 -20.84 7.32 14.19
C GLN A 27 -19.75 7.26 15.27
N CYS A 28 -18.48 7.35 14.86
CA CYS A 28 -17.34 7.38 15.78
C CYS A 28 -17.08 8.75 16.41
N GLY A 29 -17.80 9.81 16.00
CA GLY A 29 -17.56 11.18 16.46
C GLY A 29 -16.21 11.76 16.01
N VAL A 30 -15.62 11.22 14.94
CA VAL A 30 -14.30 11.63 14.43
C VAL A 30 -14.47 12.64 13.30
N HIS A 31 -13.69 13.73 13.37
CA HIS A 31 -13.63 14.70 12.29
C HIS A 31 -12.91 14.13 11.07
N LEU A 32 -13.47 14.30 9.86
CA LEU A 32 -12.93 13.70 8.63
C LEU A 32 -11.46 14.05 8.38
N ALA A 33 -11.00 15.25 8.71
CA ALA A 33 -9.58 15.62 8.54
C ALA A 33 -8.62 14.78 9.40
N GLY A 34 -9.11 14.20 10.50
CA GLY A 34 -8.38 13.27 11.37
C GLY A 34 -8.59 11.80 11.02
N ALA A 35 -9.46 11.48 10.07
CA ALA A 35 -9.70 10.10 9.65
C ALA A 35 -8.68 9.66 8.58
N VAL A 36 -8.28 8.39 8.65
CA VAL A 36 -7.43 7.73 7.64
C VAL A 36 -8.24 6.63 6.96
N VAL A 37 -8.23 6.60 5.64
CA VAL A 37 -8.85 5.54 4.84
C VAL A 37 -7.73 4.74 4.17
N LEU A 38 -7.64 3.46 4.54
CA LEU A 38 -6.64 2.56 3.97
C LEU A 38 -7.08 2.07 2.58
N VAL A 39 -6.18 2.18 1.61
CA VAL A 39 -6.38 1.68 0.25
C VAL A 39 -5.34 0.61 -0.09
N PRO A 40 -5.71 -0.43 -0.85
CA PRO A 40 -4.79 -1.54 -1.13
C PRO A 40 -3.62 -1.15 -2.03
N TYR A 41 -3.82 -0.16 -2.90
CA TYR A 41 -2.82 0.26 -3.89
C TYR A 41 -2.60 1.76 -3.85
N ALA A 42 -1.33 2.20 -3.97
CA ALA A 42 -0.98 3.62 -3.96
C ALA A 42 -1.64 4.41 -5.12
N GLN A 43 -1.88 3.74 -6.25
CA GLN A 43 -2.60 4.30 -7.41
C GLN A 43 -4.01 4.81 -7.02
N LEU A 44 -4.65 4.14 -6.05
CA LEU A 44 -5.99 4.53 -5.59
C LEU A 44 -5.96 5.78 -4.70
N MET A 45 -4.84 6.16 -4.10
CA MET A 45 -4.78 7.35 -3.25
C MET A 45 -5.08 8.62 -4.04
N ALA A 46 -4.41 8.81 -5.18
CA ALA A 46 -4.63 9.97 -6.03
C ALA A 46 -6.04 9.97 -6.63
N GLU A 47 -6.53 8.81 -7.04
CA GLU A 47 -7.89 8.68 -7.59
C GLU A 47 -8.96 8.94 -6.54
N ALA A 48 -8.83 8.38 -5.34
CA ALA A 48 -9.76 8.62 -4.23
C ALA A 48 -9.84 10.10 -3.87
N ARG A 49 -8.70 10.81 -3.83
CA ARG A 49 -8.66 12.26 -3.58
C ARG A 49 -9.40 13.04 -4.68
N ARG A 50 -9.15 12.70 -5.95
CA ARG A 50 -9.86 13.32 -7.09
C ARG A 50 -11.36 13.10 -7.01
N GLN A 51 -11.78 11.86 -6.76
CA GLN A 51 -13.19 11.49 -6.68
C GLN A 51 -13.88 12.14 -5.47
N TRP A 52 -13.19 12.23 -4.33
CA TRP A 52 -13.72 12.90 -3.15
C TRP A 52 -13.93 14.39 -3.43
N ALA A 53 -12.95 15.08 -4.02
CA ALA A 53 -13.08 16.49 -4.37
C ALA A 53 -14.21 16.74 -5.39
N ARG A 54 -14.46 15.81 -6.32
CA ARG A 54 -15.58 15.89 -7.26
C ARG A 54 -16.94 15.71 -6.57
N LEU A 55 -17.06 14.74 -5.68
CA LEU A 55 -18.34 14.37 -5.03
C LEU A 55 -18.66 15.26 -3.82
N HIS A 56 -17.63 15.79 -3.17
CA HIS A 56 -17.69 16.62 -1.97
C HIS A 56 -16.77 17.84 -2.16
N PRO A 57 -17.16 18.80 -3.02
CA PRO A 57 -16.34 19.97 -3.32
C PRO A 57 -16.16 20.91 -2.13
N GLN A 58 -16.98 20.74 -1.10
CA GLN A 58 -16.91 21.47 0.15
C GLN A 58 -16.79 20.49 1.32
N GLY A 59 -16.04 20.90 2.34
CA GLY A 59 -15.82 20.12 3.56
C GLY A 59 -14.46 19.44 3.60
N PHE A 60 -14.24 18.66 4.65
CA PHE A 60 -12.98 18.00 4.91
C PHE A 60 -12.89 16.64 4.23
N MET A 61 -11.68 16.29 3.79
CA MET A 61 -11.36 15.02 3.17
C MET A 61 -10.53 14.17 4.14
N PRO A 62 -10.82 12.86 4.27
CA PRO A 62 -9.97 11.96 5.00
C PRO A 62 -8.62 11.76 4.29
N GLN A 63 -7.65 11.27 5.04
CA GLN A 63 -6.33 10.99 4.52
C GLN A 63 -6.34 9.59 3.90
N PHE A 64 -6.23 9.52 2.58
CA PHE A 64 -6.10 8.24 1.88
C PHE A 64 -4.64 7.78 1.89
N GLU A 65 -4.38 6.60 2.44
CA GLU A 65 -3.06 6.00 2.60
C GLU A 65 -3.07 4.51 2.28
N THR A 66 -1.93 3.94 1.88
CA THR A 66 -1.76 2.49 1.95
C THR A 66 -1.40 2.07 3.37
N THR A 67 -1.62 0.80 3.72
CA THR A 67 -1.16 0.25 5.01
C THR A 67 0.34 0.51 5.23
N ARG A 68 1.15 0.36 4.19
CA ARG A 68 2.61 0.66 4.22
C ARG A 68 2.89 2.13 4.53
N ASN A 69 2.24 3.06 3.84
CA ASN A 69 2.45 4.49 4.09
C ASN A 69 2.03 4.88 5.49
N TRP A 70 0.89 4.36 5.95
CA TRP A 70 0.37 4.64 7.27
C TRP A 70 1.27 4.08 8.37
N ALA A 71 1.73 2.83 8.23
CA ALA A 71 2.70 2.23 9.14
C ALA A 71 3.99 3.07 9.23
N ARG A 72 4.56 3.47 8.09
CA ARG A 72 5.74 4.35 8.06
C ARG A 72 5.49 5.67 8.81
N ARG A 73 4.30 6.26 8.66
CA ARG A 73 3.95 7.51 9.34
C ARG A 73 3.78 7.35 10.85
N LEU A 74 3.33 6.19 11.31
CA LEU A 74 3.26 5.85 12.73
C LEU A 74 4.63 5.52 13.33
N GLY A 75 5.71 5.57 12.54
CA GLY A 75 7.05 5.21 12.99
C GLY A 75 7.24 3.70 13.12
N ALA A 76 6.53 2.89 12.31
CA ALA A 76 6.86 1.49 12.20
C ALA A 76 8.36 1.35 11.88
N PRO A 77 9.09 0.46 12.57
CA PRO A 77 10.52 0.30 12.37
C PRO A 77 10.77 0.05 10.89
N LEU A 78 11.75 0.76 10.34
CA LEU A 78 12.20 0.46 8.99
C LEU A 78 12.90 -0.91 9.02
N PRO A 79 12.74 -1.72 7.97
CA PRO A 79 13.54 -2.93 7.81
C PRO A 79 15.02 -2.60 7.96
N GLU A 80 15.69 -3.22 8.93
CA GLU A 80 17.11 -2.97 9.21
C GLU A 80 18.00 -4.02 8.53
N GLY A 81 19.15 -3.58 8.01
CA GLY A 81 20.17 -4.46 7.44
C GLY A 81 19.65 -5.29 6.25
N SER A 82 19.48 -6.59 6.47
CA SER A 82 19.09 -7.57 5.45
C SER A 82 17.64 -8.06 5.59
N GLU A 83 16.81 -7.33 6.32
CA GLU A 83 15.39 -7.62 6.43
C GLU A 83 14.64 -7.42 5.10
N PHE A 84 13.59 -8.20 4.91
CA PHE A 84 12.73 -8.11 3.73
C PHE A 84 11.75 -6.94 3.87
N ALA A 85 11.91 -5.91 3.04
CA ALA A 85 11.15 -4.67 3.11
C ALA A 85 9.84 -4.72 2.30
N GLY A 86 9.71 -5.66 1.37
CA GLY A 86 8.65 -5.71 0.37
C GLY A 86 8.75 -4.56 -0.65
N ASP A 87 9.91 -3.94 -0.78
CA ASP A 87 10.24 -2.94 -1.79
C ASP A 87 11.19 -3.55 -2.81
N VAL A 88 10.75 -3.66 -4.06
CA VAL A 88 11.48 -4.39 -5.11
C VAL A 88 12.91 -3.87 -5.30
N ALA A 89 13.13 -2.56 -5.22
CA ALA A 89 14.46 -2.00 -5.44
C ALA A 89 15.39 -2.29 -4.25
N CYS A 90 14.92 -2.04 -3.03
CA CYS A 90 15.68 -2.34 -1.82
C CYS A 90 15.95 -3.85 -1.68
N ASP A 91 14.92 -4.67 -1.84
CA ASP A 91 15.02 -6.12 -1.66
C ASP A 91 15.93 -6.76 -2.71
N ALA A 92 15.94 -6.27 -3.96
CA ALA A 92 16.88 -6.76 -4.99
C ALA A 92 18.34 -6.48 -4.65
N VAL A 93 18.65 -5.31 -4.06
CA VAL A 93 20.00 -5.01 -3.57
C VAL A 93 20.36 -5.92 -2.41
N THR A 94 19.46 -6.09 -1.44
CA THR A 94 19.65 -6.96 -0.28
C THR A 94 19.84 -8.42 -0.68
N ALA A 95 19.02 -8.95 -1.60
CA ALA A 95 19.11 -10.32 -2.09
C ALA A 95 20.47 -10.62 -2.73
N ARG A 96 20.98 -9.71 -3.58
CA ARG A 96 22.31 -9.84 -4.19
C ARG A 96 23.43 -9.81 -3.14
N ALA A 97 23.36 -8.89 -2.17
CA ALA A 97 24.34 -8.82 -1.09
C ALA A 97 24.33 -10.08 -0.20
N LEU A 98 23.15 -10.65 0.07
CA LEU A 98 23.02 -11.92 0.81
C LEU A 98 23.63 -13.10 0.03
N LEU A 99 23.37 -13.18 -1.28
CA LEU A 99 23.93 -14.23 -2.14
C LEU A 99 25.46 -14.12 -2.21
N GLU A 100 26.01 -12.90 -2.29
CA GLU A 100 27.46 -12.67 -2.25
C GLU A 100 28.06 -13.12 -0.91
N ARG A 101 27.45 -12.73 0.22
CA ARG A 101 27.88 -13.15 1.57
C ARG A 101 27.78 -14.66 1.79
N ALA A 102 26.83 -15.32 1.13
CA ALA A 102 26.66 -16.77 1.16
C ALA A 102 27.64 -17.53 0.23
N GLY A 103 28.54 -16.83 -0.47
CA GLY A 103 29.47 -17.43 -1.43
C GLY A 103 28.84 -17.80 -2.78
N LEU A 104 27.62 -17.34 -3.05
CA LEU A 104 26.85 -17.60 -4.28
C LEU A 104 26.92 -16.44 -5.28
N ALA A 105 27.94 -15.58 -5.18
CA ALA A 105 28.11 -14.40 -6.05
C ALA A 105 28.01 -14.73 -7.55
N ALA A 106 28.59 -15.86 -7.98
CA ALA A 106 28.56 -16.31 -9.37
C ALA A 106 27.13 -16.61 -9.90
N HIS A 107 26.19 -16.91 -9.01
CA HIS A 107 24.81 -17.25 -9.36
C HIS A 107 23.83 -16.12 -9.01
N ARG A 108 24.31 -14.93 -8.61
CA ARG A 108 23.45 -13.91 -8.01
C ARG A 108 22.31 -13.49 -8.93
N GLU A 109 22.56 -13.33 -10.23
CA GLU A 109 21.53 -12.90 -11.19
C GLU A 109 20.51 -14.00 -11.47
N ALA A 110 20.88 -15.27 -11.31
CA ALA A 110 19.96 -16.39 -11.48
C ALA A 110 19.13 -16.68 -10.21
N LEU A 111 19.66 -16.34 -9.03
CA LEU A 111 19.06 -16.67 -7.74
C LEU A 111 18.36 -15.49 -7.05
N ALA A 112 18.60 -14.24 -7.47
CA ALA A 112 17.98 -13.07 -6.84
C ALA A 112 16.45 -13.11 -6.90
N ASP A 113 15.87 -13.31 -8.08
CA ASP A 113 14.41 -13.33 -8.23
C ASP A 113 13.76 -14.52 -7.50
N PRO A 114 14.24 -15.78 -7.63
CA PRO A 114 13.73 -16.91 -6.86
C PRO A 114 13.83 -16.71 -5.34
N LEU A 115 14.93 -16.11 -4.86
CA LEU A 115 15.11 -15.82 -3.43
C LEU A 115 14.06 -14.82 -2.94
N LEU A 116 13.79 -13.77 -3.71
CA LEU A 116 12.77 -12.77 -3.38
C LEU A 116 11.36 -13.35 -3.42
N GLU A 117 11.07 -14.23 -4.39
CA GLU A 117 9.78 -14.91 -4.47
C GLU A 117 9.53 -15.77 -3.23
N MET A 118 10.52 -16.57 -2.82
CA MET A 118 10.42 -17.37 -1.60
C MET A 118 10.29 -16.49 -0.34
N ALA A 119 11.03 -15.39 -0.25
CA ALA A 119 10.92 -14.45 0.86
C ALA A 119 9.51 -13.85 0.94
N ALA A 120 8.92 -13.46 -0.20
CA ALA A 120 7.57 -12.93 -0.26
C ALA A 120 6.51 -13.95 0.17
N GLN A 121 6.65 -15.23 -0.22
CA GLN A 121 5.77 -16.31 0.21
C GLN A 121 5.81 -16.54 1.73
N LEU A 122 7.00 -16.40 2.33
CA LEU A 122 7.20 -16.59 3.77
C LEU A 122 6.83 -15.35 4.60
N ALA A 123 6.80 -14.15 4.02
CA ALA A 123 6.62 -12.90 4.75
C ALA A 123 5.34 -12.87 5.59
N ALA A 124 4.22 -13.38 5.06
CA ALA A 124 2.95 -13.42 5.79
C ALA A 124 3.00 -14.36 7.00
N ALA A 125 3.64 -15.52 6.87
CA ALA A 125 3.81 -16.48 7.95
C ALA A 125 4.77 -15.95 9.03
N ALA A 126 5.87 -15.31 8.62
CA ALA A 126 6.83 -14.68 9.52
C ALA A 126 6.18 -13.55 10.33
N ALA A 127 5.37 -12.69 9.69
CA ALA A 127 4.66 -11.60 10.37
C ALA A 127 3.64 -12.09 11.42
N ALA A 128 3.09 -13.30 11.24
CA ALA A 128 2.13 -13.88 12.18
C ALA A 128 2.79 -14.49 13.43
N ALA A 129 4.09 -14.77 13.41
CA ALA A 129 4.82 -15.41 14.52
C ALA A 129 5.11 -14.46 15.70
N GLY A 130 4.92 -13.15 15.52
CA GLY A 130 5.34 -12.12 16.49
C GLY A 130 6.83 -11.81 16.41
N PRO A 131 7.30 -10.73 17.06
CA PRO A 131 8.72 -10.39 17.18
C PRO A 131 9.47 -11.33 18.15
#